data_AF-A0A1H0MCQ8-F1
#
_entry.id   AF-A0A1H0MCQ8-F1
#
_cell.length_a   1.000
_cell.length_b   1.000
_cell.length_c   1.000
_cell.angle_alpha   90.00
_cell.angle_beta   90.00
_cell.angle_gamma   90.00
#
_symmetry.space_group_name_H-M   'P 1'
#
loop_
_entity.id
_entity.type
_entity.pdbx_description
1 polymer ?
#
loop_
_entity_poly.entity_id
_entity_poly.type
_entity_poly.pdbx_seq_one_letter_code
_entity_poly.pdbx_strand_id
1 'polypeptide(L)'
;MTLKALAHSAHQSLQETAGHNARHSHVYELLAAAFGYRSWASLRADALLADQDVGQGPEATAVPQIAGRALQLQYGQTEALAMADALGQFIADWRLGLVRWAALAPLLPMSPSSADRGGDAGDEEHDEGSDDWDDAPRPSSRGAVHPPREHYLASGLLLDSLEHAATTDPRAHLMLAALHRCSKPNPYLYEESLMGRQLSASERGWVEDYLRLAPRHQRYEMHLKAAAEAGVRAAALEYGTVFERPEFIALAERLDGEVDPEQMARVATSLELRARWLR
;
A
#
# COMPACT_ATOMS: atom_id res chain seq x y z
N MET A 1 -2.54 -8.63 -12.78
CA MET A 1 -1.80 -8.38 -14.04
C MET A 1 -0.49 -7.64 -13.73
N THR A 2 0.58 -7.71 -14.54
CA THR A 2 1.80 -6.88 -14.33
C THR A 2 1.73 -5.58 -15.13
N LEU A 3 2.51 -4.55 -14.77
CA LEU A 3 2.56 -3.26 -15.47
C LEU A 3 3.00 -3.42 -16.93
N LYS A 4 3.96 -4.32 -17.18
CA LYS A 4 4.41 -4.63 -18.55
C LYS A 4 3.31 -5.32 -19.36
N ALA A 5 2.60 -6.28 -18.76
CA ALA A 5 1.47 -6.95 -19.41
C ALA A 5 0.33 -5.96 -19.70
N LEU A 6 0.01 -5.08 -18.74
CA LEU A 6 -0.96 -4.01 -18.89
C LEU A 6 -0.64 -3.12 -20.10
N ALA A 7 0.58 -2.60 -20.18
CA ALA A 7 0.98 -1.71 -21.28
C ALA A 7 0.94 -2.42 -22.65
N HIS A 8 1.27 -3.72 -22.69
CA HIS A 8 1.17 -4.52 -23.90
C HIS A 8 -0.28 -4.75 -24.31
N SER A 9 -1.16 -5.13 -23.38
CA SER A 9 -2.59 -5.35 -23.65
C SER A 9 -3.30 -4.05 -24.03
N ALA A 10 -2.97 -2.93 -23.39
CA ALA A 10 -3.50 -1.62 -23.75
C ALA A 10 -3.06 -1.19 -25.16
N HIS A 11 -1.77 -1.43 -25.49
CA HIS A 11 -1.27 -1.20 -26.85
C HIS A 11 -2.02 -2.04 -27.88
N GLN A 12 -2.21 -3.33 -27.61
CA GLN A 12 -2.94 -4.24 -28.50
C GLN A 12 -4.39 -3.79 -28.69
N SER A 13 -5.08 -3.40 -27.62
CA SER A 13 -6.46 -2.88 -27.69
C SER A 13 -6.55 -1.61 -28.55
N LEU A 14 -5.60 -0.68 -28.42
CA LEU A 14 -5.54 0.51 -29.27
C LEU A 14 -5.31 0.15 -30.75
N GLN A 15 -4.46 -0.84 -31.02
CA GLN A 15 -4.20 -1.28 -32.39
C GLN A 15 -5.42 -1.97 -33.02
N GLU A 16 -6.11 -2.84 -32.28
CA GLU A 16 -7.26 -3.61 -32.77
C GLU A 16 -8.51 -2.75 -32.93
N THR A 17 -8.78 -1.84 -31.98
CA THR A 17 -10.01 -1.05 -31.94
C THR A 17 -9.88 0.31 -32.62
N ALA A 18 -8.75 0.99 -32.49
CA ALA A 18 -8.53 2.29 -33.12
C ALA A 18 -7.74 2.20 -34.43
N GLY A 19 -7.19 1.03 -34.79
CA GLY A 19 -6.42 0.84 -36.04
C GLY A 19 -5.04 1.51 -36.02
N HIS A 20 -4.54 1.94 -34.85
CA HIS A 20 -3.30 2.70 -34.73
C HIS A 20 -2.24 1.97 -33.91
N ASN A 21 -1.03 1.90 -34.48
CA ASN A 21 0.15 1.42 -33.77
C ASN A 21 0.77 2.56 -32.95
N ALA A 22 0.25 2.78 -31.75
CA ALA A 22 0.73 3.83 -30.86
C ALA A 22 2.11 3.49 -30.28
N ARG A 23 3.00 4.48 -30.11
CA ARG A 23 4.28 4.22 -29.44
C ARG A 23 4.03 3.71 -28.01
N HIS A 24 4.84 2.76 -27.53
CA HIS A 24 4.70 2.24 -26.15
C HIS A 24 4.74 3.33 -25.08
N SER A 25 5.58 4.36 -25.25
CA SER A 25 5.60 5.50 -24.34
C SER A 25 4.30 6.29 -24.33
N HIS A 26 3.59 6.39 -25.46
CA HIS A 26 2.33 7.09 -25.54
C HIS A 26 1.22 6.35 -24.79
N VAL A 27 1.25 5.02 -24.74
CA VAL A 27 0.27 4.23 -23.95
C VAL A 27 0.29 4.65 -22.48
N TYR A 28 1.48 4.79 -21.89
CA TYR A 28 1.62 5.26 -20.51
C TYR A 28 1.12 6.70 -20.31
N GLU A 29 1.36 7.57 -21.28
CA GLU A 29 0.89 8.96 -21.25
C GLU A 29 -0.64 9.05 -21.34
N LEU A 30 -1.27 8.21 -22.14
CA LEU A 30 -2.73 8.13 -22.26
C LEU A 30 -3.37 7.51 -21.02
N LEU A 31 -2.75 6.46 -20.45
CA LEU A 31 -3.18 5.89 -19.16
C LEU A 31 -3.08 6.95 -18.05
N ALA A 32 -2.00 7.75 -18.01
CA ALA A 32 -1.89 8.83 -17.05
C ALA A 32 -3.00 9.88 -17.21
N ALA A 33 -3.29 10.26 -18.46
CA ALA A 33 -4.36 11.20 -18.76
C ALA A 33 -5.75 10.68 -18.37
N ALA A 34 -6.00 9.38 -18.48
CA ALA A 34 -7.26 8.77 -18.06
C ALA A 34 -7.56 8.95 -16.56
N PHE A 35 -6.51 9.09 -15.75
CA PHE A 35 -6.62 9.36 -14.31
C PHE A 35 -6.33 10.83 -13.96
N GLY A 36 -6.44 11.76 -14.91
CA GLY A 36 -6.28 13.19 -14.67
C GLY A 36 -4.84 13.69 -14.53
N TYR A 37 -3.83 12.85 -14.78
CA TYR A 37 -2.42 13.25 -14.74
C TYR A 37 -1.94 13.80 -16.07
N ARG A 38 -1.09 14.82 -16.01
CA ARG A 38 -0.52 15.46 -17.22
C ARG A 38 0.58 14.63 -17.89
N SER A 39 1.18 13.71 -17.15
CA SER A 39 2.22 12.82 -17.64
C SER A 39 2.31 11.52 -16.85
N TRP A 40 2.94 10.50 -17.45
CA TRP A 40 3.23 9.25 -16.74
C TRP A 40 4.15 9.47 -15.53
N ALA A 41 5.13 10.36 -15.66
CA ALA A 41 6.04 10.70 -14.56
C ALA A 41 5.30 11.32 -13.37
N SER A 42 4.36 12.25 -13.62
CA SER A 42 3.55 12.85 -12.55
C SER A 42 2.64 11.82 -11.87
N LEU A 43 2.10 10.86 -12.62
CA LEU A 43 1.32 9.77 -12.03
C LEU A 43 2.19 8.95 -11.08
N ARG A 44 3.34 8.46 -11.54
CA ARG A 44 4.24 7.62 -10.74
C ARG A 44 4.76 8.30 -9.48
N ALA A 45 4.85 9.62 -9.47
CA ALA A 45 5.29 10.38 -8.30
C ALA A 45 4.20 10.48 -7.21
N ASP A 46 2.92 10.49 -7.56
CA ASP A 46 1.80 10.64 -6.60
C ASP A 46 1.06 9.32 -6.32
N ALA A 47 1.06 8.38 -7.26
CA ALA A 47 0.20 7.22 -7.22
C ALA A 47 0.70 5.99 -7.98
N LEU A 48 -0.03 4.90 -7.76
CA LEU A 48 0.22 3.55 -8.28
C LEU A 48 -1.02 3.05 -9.02
N LEU A 49 -0.82 2.31 -10.11
CA LEU A 49 -1.91 1.64 -10.79
C LEU A 49 -2.32 0.38 -10.03
N ALA A 50 -3.62 0.10 -10.04
CA ALA A 50 -4.22 -1.06 -9.41
C ALA A 50 -5.31 -1.66 -10.31
N ASP A 51 -5.73 -2.88 -10.00
CA ASP A 51 -6.77 -3.64 -10.68
C ASP A 51 -7.77 -4.22 -9.67
N GLN A 52 -8.84 -4.87 -10.13
CA GLN A 52 -9.84 -5.54 -9.28
C GLN A 52 -10.63 -4.59 -8.35
N ASP A 53 -11.00 -3.41 -8.86
CA ASP A 53 -11.66 -2.33 -8.10
C ASP A 53 -10.86 -1.82 -6.89
N VAL A 54 -9.54 -2.02 -6.89
CA VAL A 54 -8.66 -1.44 -5.88
C VAL A 54 -8.33 0.00 -6.25
N GLY A 55 -8.53 0.91 -5.30
CA GLY A 55 -8.26 2.33 -5.48
C GLY A 55 -9.41 3.10 -6.15
N GLN A 56 -9.09 4.30 -6.63
CA GLN A 56 -10.06 5.17 -7.29
C GLN A 56 -10.06 4.92 -8.80
N GLY A 57 -11.24 4.62 -9.36
CA GLY A 57 -11.42 4.53 -10.81
C GLY A 57 -11.24 5.87 -11.51
N PRO A 58 -11.19 5.88 -12.84
CA PRO A 58 -11.12 7.11 -13.62
C PRO A 58 -12.34 8.01 -13.39
N GLU A 59 -12.14 9.33 -13.47
CA GLU A 59 -13.23 10.31 -13.38
C GLU A 59 -14.10 10.29 -14.65
N ALA A 60 -15.31 10.87 -14.58
CA ALA A 60 -16.20 11.02 -15.73
C ALA A 60 -15.56 11.79 -16.91
N THR A 61 -14.52 12.58 -16.64
CA THR A 61 -13.75 13.33 -17.64
C THR A 61 -12.63 12.54 -18.32
N ALA A 62 -12.46 11.25 -18.00
CA ALA A 62 -11.36 10.43 -18.50
C ALA A 62 -11.30 10.36 -20.03
N VAL A 63 -12.42 10.08 -20.71
CA VAL A 63 -12.47 9.99 -22.18
C VAL A 63 -12.03 11.31 -22.84
N PRO A 64 -12.59 12.48 -22.49
CA PRO A 64 -12.07 13.77 -22.95
C PRO A 64 -10.58 14.01 -22.65
N GLN A 65 -10.10 13.60 -21.47
CA GLN A 65 -8.69 13.77 -21.08
C GLN A 65 -7.75 12.91 -21.94
N ILE A 66 -8.13 11.65 -22.23
CA ILE A 66 -7.39 10.75 -23.10
C ILE A 66 -7.33 11.34 -24.52
N ALA A 67 -8.47 11.77 -25.07
CA ALA A 67 -8.54 12.37 -26.41
C ALA A 67 -7.67 13.64 -26.50
N GLY A 68 -7.76 14.52 -25.49
CA GLY A 68 -6.93 15.71 -25.40
C GLY A 68 -5.44 15.39 -25.34
N ARG A 69 -5.04 14.35 -24.60
CA ARG A 69 -3.65 13.91 -24.54
C ARG A 69 -3.18 13.30 -25.85
N ALA A 70 -4.01 12.52 -26.53
CA ALA A 70 -3.68 11.97 -27.85
C ALA A 70 -3.42 13.09 -28.88
N LEU A 71 -4.25 14.14 -28.90
CA LEU A 71 -4.01 15.32 -29.75
C LEU A 71 -2.66 16.00 -29.46
N GLN A 72 -2.30 16.16 -28.18
CA GLN A 72 -1.00 16.72 -27.79
C GLN A 72 0.19 15.85 -28.26
N LEU A 73 -0.01 14.53 -28.29
CA LEU A 73 0.94 13.55 -28.80
C LEU A 73 0.97 13.46 -30.35
N GLN A 74 0.32 14.40 -31.03
CA GLN A 74 0.29 14.55 -32.50
C GLN A 74 -0.52 13.49 -33.24
N TYR A 75 -1.48 12.85 -32.56
CA TYR A 75 -2.49 12.02 -33.24
C TYR A 75 -3.59 12.89 -33.87
N GLY A 76 -4.19 12.41 -34.96
CA GLY A 76 -5.30 13.08 -35.63
C GLY A 76 -6.57 13.10 -34.76
N GLN A 77 -7.51 14.02 -35.03
CA GLN A 77 -8.73 14.15 -34.22
C GLN A 77 -9.58 12.87 -34.19
N THR A 78 -9.80 12.25 -35.34
CA THR A 78 -10.56 10.98 -35.43
C THR A 78 -9.85 9.86 -34.67
N GLU A 79 -8.52 9.81 -34.77
CA GLU A 79 -7.68 8.81 -34.10
C GLU A 79 -7.75 8.99 -32.57
N ALA A 80 -7.60 10.23 -32.10
CA ALA A 80 -7.65 10.59 -30.69
C ALA A 80 -8.98 10.19 -30.03
N LEU A 81 -10.10 10.37 -30.73
CA LEU A 81 -11.42 9.93 -30.25
C LEU A 81 -11.51 8.40 -30.18
N ALA A 82 -11.11 7.70 -31.25
CA ALA A 82 -11.13 6.24 -31.27
C ALA A 82 -10.21 5.63 -30.19
N MET A 83 -9.03 6.22 -29.96
CA MET A 83 -8.11 5.81 -28.90
C MET A 83 -8.71 6.06 -27.51
N ALA A 84 -9.43 7.16 -27.32
CA ALA A 84 -10.09 7.46 -26.04
C ALA A 84 -11.21 6.49 -25.72
N ASP A 85 -12.04 6.13 -26.70
CA ASP A 85 -13.10 5.15 -26.54
C ASP A 85 -12.52 3.75 -26.25
N ALA A 86 -11.53 3.32 -27.04
CA ALA A 86 -10.87 2.03 -26.86
C ALA A 86 -10.20 1.91 -25.49
N LEU A 87 -9.45 2.94 -25.07
CA LEU A 87 -8.75 2.92 -23.79
C LEU A 87 -9.72 3.06 -22.61
N GLY A 88 -10.81 3.84 -22.77
CA GLY A 88 -11.87 3.93 -21.77
C GLY A 88 -12.54 2.58 -21.53
N GLN A 89 -12.88 1.86 -22.60
CA GLN A 89 -13.43 0.50 -22.49
C GLN A 89 -12.41 -0.46 -21.86
N PHE A 90 -11.16 -0.42 -22.30
CA PHE A 90 -10.09 -1.23 -21.74
C PHE A 90 -9.93 -1.01 -20.22
N ILE A 91 -9.93 0.24 -19.77
CA ILE A 91 -9.85 0.58 -18.33
C ILE A 91 -11.03 -0.03 -17.56
N ALA A 92 -12.24 0.03 -18.13
CA ALA A 92 -13.44 -0.54 -17.51
C ALA A 92 -13.37 -2.08 -17.45
N ASP A 93 -13.00 -2.73 -18.54
CA ASP A 93 -12.93 -4.20 -18.64
C ASP A 93 -11.91 -4.79 -17.65
N TRP A 94 -10.77 -4.11 -17.49
CA TRP A 94 -9.72 -4.52 -16.57
C TRP A 94 -9.90 -3.97 -15.15
N ARG A 95 -10.98 -3.21 -14.91
CA ARG A 95 -11.30 -2.60 -13.60
C ARG A 95 -10.11 -1.86 -13.01
N LEU A 96 -9.46 -1.04 -13.84
CA LEU A 96 -8.26 -0.32 -13.43
C LEU A 96 -8.61 0.82 -12.48
N GLY A 97 -7.81 0.95 -11.44
CA GLY A 97 -7.91 2.01 -10.45
C GLY A 97 -6.54 2.60 -10.11
N LEU A 98 -6.58 3.62 -9.26
CA LEU A 98 -5.41 4.35 -8.84
C LEU A 98 -5.35 4.45 -7.31
N VAL A 99 -4.22 4.10 -6.74
CA VAL A 99 -3.95 4.18 -5.30
C VAL A 99 -2.86 5.23 -5.07
N ARG A 100 -3.22 6.33 -4.43
CA ARG A 100 -2.26 7.39 -4.05
C ARG A 100 -1.37 6.92 -2.91
N TRP A 101 -0.11 7.34 -2.89
CA TRP A 101 0.81 7.00 -1.79
C TRP A 101 0.26 7.39 -0.41
N ALA A 102 -0.41 8.54 -0.33
CA ALA A 102 -1.04 9.02 0.90
C ALA A 102 -2.14 8.07 1.43
N ALA A 103 -2.84 7.35 0.55
CA ALA A 103 -3.86 6.39 0.96
C ALA A 103 -3.27 5.14 1.63
N LEU A 104 -1.99 4.86 1.39
CA LEU A 104 -1.27 3.74 1.98
C LEU A 104 -0.52 4.12 3.27
N ALA A 105 -0.34 5.41 3.56
CA ALA A 105 0.34 5.89 4.77
C ALA A 105 -0.23 5.30 6.08
N PRO A 106 -1.55 5.11 6.26
CA PRO A 106 -2.12 4.49 7.46
C PRO A 106 -1.71 3.03 7.69
N LEU A 107 -1.10 2.35 6.71
CA LEU A 107 -0.56 1.01 6.87
C LEU A 107 0.77 1.00 7.63
N LEU A 108 1.45 2.15 7.67
CA LEU A 108 2.72 2.30 8.37
C LEU A 108 2.47 2.47 9.87
N PRO A 109 3.34 1.92 10.73
CA PRO A 109 3.15 1.91 12.18
C PRO A 109 3.42 3.27 12.86
N MET A 110 3.28 4.39 12.15
CA MET A 110 3.77 5.69 12.61
C MET A 110 2.68 6.61 13.19
N SER A 111 2.82 6.79 14.50
CA SER A 111 2.20 7.74 15.45
C SER A 111 0.82 7.39 16.00
N PRO A 112 0.66 7.33 17.35
CA PRO A 112 -0.64 7.23 17.97
C PRO A 112 -1.41 8.49 17.60
N SER A 113 -2.61 8.31 17.01
CA SER A 113 -3.59 9.38 17.11
C SER A 113 -3.72 9.68 18.61
N SER A 114 -3.39 10.90 19.01
CA SER A 114 -3.59 11.41 20.37
C SER A 114 -5.06 11.35 20.82
N ALA A 115 -5.95 10.79 20.01
CA ALA A 115 -7.35 10.52 20.29
C ALA A 115 -7.59 9.32 21.23
N ASP A 116 -6.60 8.48 21.54
CA ASP A 116 -6.80 7.29 22.40
C ASP A 116 -6.12 7.39 23.78
N ARG A 117 -5.84 8.63 24.23
CA ARG A 117 -5.51 8.94 25.65
C ARG A 117 -6.68 9.63 26.35
N GLY A 118 -7.84 8.98 26.35
CA GLY A 118 -8.89 9.19 27.35
C GLY A 118 -9.32 7.80 27.79
N GLY A 119 -8.90 7.27 28.92
CA GLY A 119 -9.06 7.86 30.25
C GLY A 119 -9.90 6.85 31.01
N ASP A 120 -9.26 5.81 31.54
CA ASP A 120 -9.88 4.94 32.54
C ASP A 120 -8.95 4.90 33.75
N ALA A 121 -9.06 5.96 34.53
CA ALA A 121 -8.54 6.06 35.88
C ALA A 121 -9.60 6.83 36.68
N GLY A 122 -10.41 6.09 37.42
CA GLY A 122 -11.39 6.65 38.34
C GLY A 122 -12.45 5.65 38.76
N ASP A 123 -12.15 4.86 39.79
CA ASP A 123 -13.18 4.48 40.76
C ASP A 123 -13.86 5.77 41.28
N GLU A 124 -15.19 5.78 41.35
CA GLU A 124 -16.02 6.26 42.48
C GLU A 124 -17.47 6.57 42.04
N GLU A 125 -18.38 5.73 42.56
CA GLU A 125 -19.72 5.99 43.13
C GLU A 125 -20.79 6.90 42.46
N HIS A 126 -22.05 6.42 42.54
CA HIS A 126 -23.34 7.10 42.28
C HIS A 126 -23.43 8.55 42.78
N ASP A 127 -24.13 9.45 42.06
CA ASP A 127 -25.54 9.85 42.36
C ASP A 127 -26.03 10.94 41.36
N GLU A 128 -27.36 11.06 41.27
CA GLU A 128 -28.23 11.77 40.32
C GLU A 128 -28.13 13.32 40.30
N GLY A 129 -28.45 13.96 39.16
CA GLY A 129 -28.82 15.39 39.13
C GLY A 129 -28.67 16.16 37.81
N SER A 130 -29.76 16.25 37.04
CA SER A 130 -30.25 17.35 36.17
C SER A 130 -29.31 18.30 35.38
N ASP A 131 -29.61 18.38 34.07
CA ASP A 131 -29.98 19.58 33.28
C ASP A 131 -29.16 19.85 32.00
N ASP A 132 -29.85 19.58 30.88
CA ASP A 132 -29.93 20.34 29.63
C ASP A 132 -28.68 21.08 29.15
N TRP A 133 -27.93 20.42 28.25
CA TRP A 133 -27.18 21.08 27.20
C TRP A 133 -27.43 20.35 25.88
N ASP A 134 -28.27 20.98 25.06
CA ASP A 134 -28.51 20.78 23.63
C ASP A 134 -27.37 20.01 22.90
N ASP A 135 -27.46 18.68 22.93
CA ASP A 135 -26.52 17.77 22.26
C ASP A 135 -26.99 17.60 20.81
N ALA A 136 -26.89 18.67 20.03
CA ALA A 136 -26.91 18.55 18.58
C ALA A 136 -25.77 17.58 18.23
N PRO A 137 -26.06 16.38 17.67
CA PRO A 137 -25.03 15.39 17.45
C PRO A 137 -23.95 16.03 16.59
N ARG A 138 -22.80 16.32 17.23
CA ARG A 138 -21.60 16.72 16.52
C ARG A 138 -21.47 15.70 15.40
N PRO A 139 -21.37 16.11 14.12
CA PRO A 139 -21.16 15.15 13.07
C PRO A 139 -19.89 14.40 13.45
N SER A 140 -20.08 13.18 13.92
CA SER A 140 -19.02 12.24 14.17
C SER A 140 -18.26 12.26 12.87
N SER A 141 -17.03 12.77 12.92
CA SER A 141 -16.12 12.73 11.78
C SER A 141 -16.15 11.26 11.37
N ARG A 142 -16.86 10.95 10.28
CA ARG A 142 -16.93 9.61 9.72
C ARG A 142 -15.47 9.28 9.49
N GLY A 143 -14.89 8.51 10.42
CA GLY A 143 -13.51 8.09 10.32
C GLY A 143 -13.39 7.50 8.93
N ALA A 144 -12.48 8.02 8.12
CA ALA A 144 -12.27 7.50 6.79
C ALA A 144 -12.07 6.00 6.95
N VAL A 145 -13.03 5.21 6.46
CA VAL A 145 -12.95 3.75 6.56
C VAL A 145 -11.84 3.35 5.61
N HIS A 146 -10.64 3.17 6.15
CA HIS A 146 -9.51 2.72 5.37
C HIS A 146 -9.76 1.27 4.95
N PRO A 147 -9.61 0.93 3.65
CA PRO A 147 -9.75 -0.43 3.20
C PRO A 147 -8.79 -1.36 3.98
N PRO A 148 -9.20 -2.59 4.31
CA PRO A 148 -8.30 -3.56 4.94
C PRO A 148 -7.11 -3.86 4.02
N ARG A 149 -5.98 -4.28 4.59
CA ARG A 149 -4.75 -4.64 3.82
C ARG A 149 -5.03 -5.67 2.73
N GLU A 150 -5.95 -6.58 3.01
CA GLU A 150 -6.40 -7.66 2.15
C GLU A 150 -7.04 -7.15 0.86
N HIS A 151 -7.67 -5.96 0.89
CA HIS A 151 -8.18 -5.29 -0.30
C HIS A 151 -7.04 -4.91 -1.25
N TYR A 152 -5.97 -4.31 -0.72
CA TYR A 152 -4.80 -3.95 -1.53
C TYR A 152 -4.03 -5.18 -2.03
N LEU A 153 -3.89 -6.22 -1.20
CA LEU A 153 -3.23 -7.48 -1.58
C LEU A 153 -3.96 -8.25 -2.68
N ALA A 154 -5.24 -7.98 -2.91
CA ALA A 154 -6.00 -8.57 -4.00
C ALA A 154 -5.58 -8.03 -5.38
N SER A 155 -4.99 -6.83 -5.45
CA SER A 155 -4.52 -6.25 -6.70
C SER A 155 -3.10 -6.69 -7.02
N GLY A 156 -2.97 -7.58 -8.00
CA GLY A 156 -1.66 -7.96 -8.54
C GLY A 156 -0.96 -6.79 -9.23
N LEU A 157 -1.71 -5.88 -9.86
CA LEU A 157 -1.15 -4.71 -10.54
C LEU A 157 -0.60 -3.69 -9.54
N LEU A 158 -1.23 -3.52 -8.38
CA LEU A 158 -0.72 -2.65 -7.32
C LEU A 158 0.60 -3.17 -6.76
N LEU A 159 0.69 -4.47 -6.48
CA LEU A 159 1.91 -5.10 -5.98
C LEU A 159 3.05 -4.97 -7.01
N ASP A 160 2.77 -5.24 -8.29
CA ASP A 160 3.77 -5.08 -9.35
C ASP A 160 4.18 -3.61 -9.54
N SER A 161 3.24 -2.66 -9.41
CA SER A 161 3.54 -1.22 -9.46
C SER A 161 4.44 -0.78 -8.29
N LEU A 162 4.20 -1.31 -7.09
CA LEU A 162 5.05 -1.08 -5.92
C LEU A 162 6.44 -1.71 -6.09
N GLU A 163 6.53 -2.92 -6.63
CA GLU A 163 7.82 -3.58 -6.93
C GLU A 163 8.64 -2.75 -7.92
N HIS A 164 8.01 -2.22 -8.97
CA HIS A 164 8.67 -1.31 -9.90
C HIS A 164 9.10 0.00 -9.22
N ALA A 165 8.28 0.59 -8.35
CA ALA A 165 8.64 1.80 -7.60
C ALA A 165 9.84 1.55 -6.66
N ALA A 166 9.93 0.35 -6.08
CA ALA A 166 11.00 -0.03 -5.17
C ALA A 166 12.39 -0.09 -5.82
N THR A 167 12.47 -0.17 -7.14
CA THR A 167 13.75 -0.08 -7.87
C THR A 167 14.40 1.31 -7.76
N THR A 168 13.62 2.34 -7.44
CA THR A 168 14.07 3.74 -7.38
C THR A 168 13.81 4.41 -6.03
N ASP A 169 12.77 4.00 -5.32
CA ASP A 169 12.39 4.56 -4.01
C ASP A 169 12.36 3.46 -2.94
N PRO A 170 13.31 3.45 -1.99
CA PRO A 170 13.33 2.52 -0.86
C PRO A 170 12.03 2.50 -0.02
N ARG A 171 11.26 3.60 0.00
CA ARG A 171 9.99 3.67 0.75
C ARG A 171 8.94 2.72 0.18
N ALA A 172 9.01 2.38 -1.10
CA ALA A 172 8.12 1.39 -1.68
C ALA A 172 8.36 -0.02 -1.11
N HIS A 173 9.61 -0.37 -0.76
CA HIS A 173 9.90 -1.60 -0.02
C HIS A 173 9.27 -1.58 1.38
N LEU A 174 9.33 -0.46 2.10
CA LEU A 174 8.65 -0.34 3.39
C LEU A 174 7.12 -0.51 3.22
N MET A 175 6.54 0.01 2.14
CA MET A 175 5.12 -0.15 1.87
C MET A 175 4.74 -1.61 1.56
N LEU A 176 5.52 -2.30 0.72
CA LEU A 176 5.35 -3.73 0.47
C LEU A 176 5.47 -4.56 1.76
N ALA A 177 6.40 -4.19 2.64
CA ALA A 177 6.52 -4.82 3.95
C ALA A 177 5.27 -4.61 4.79
N ALA A 178 4.74 -3.38 4.86
CA ALA A 178 3.52 -3.08 5.62
C ALA A 178 2.28 -3.86 5.13
N LEU A 179 2.14 -4.03 3.81
CA LEU A 179 1.09 -4.86 3.21
C LEU A 179 1.25 -6.34 3.60
N HIS A 180 2.48 -6.86 3.56
CA HIS A 180 2.76 -8.25 3.87
C HIS A 180 2.88 -8.55 5.37
N ARG A 181 2.97 -7.54 6.26
CA ARG A 181 3.16 -7.71 7.70
C ARG A 181 2.20 -8.74 8.31
N CYS A 182 2.76 -9.80 8.87
CA CYS A 182 2.04 -10.84 9.60
C CYS A 182 2.92 -11.39 10.74
N SER A 183 2.30 -12.04 11.71
CA SER A 183 3.02 -12.74 12.78
C SER A 183 3.84 -13.91 12.21
N LYS A 184 4.92 -14.28 12.89
CA LYS A 184 5.74 -15.45 12.54
C LYS A 184 4.88 -16.72 12.54
N PRO A 185 4.71 -17.39 11.38
CA PRO A 185 3.90 -18.60 11.31
C PRO A 185 4.62 -19.79 11.95
N ASN A 186 3.87 -20.66 12.62
CA ASN A 186 4.41 -21.83 13.31
C ASN A 186 4.43 -23.05 12.37
N PRO A 187 5.61 -23.62 12.03
CA PRO A 187 5.71 -24.74 11.09
C PRO A 187 5.37 -26.10 11.70
N TYR A 188 5.29 -26.22 13.04
CA TYR A 188 5.26 -27.50 13.74
C TYR A 188 4.24 -28.52 13.19
N LEU A 189 2.97 -28.13 13.03
CA LEU A 189 1.94 -29.05 12.55
C LEU A 189 2.07 -29.39 11.07
N TYR A 190 2.62 -28.47 10.28
CA TYR A 190 2.91 -28.74 8.88
C TYR A 190 4.00 -29.80 8.76
N GLU A 191 5.09 -29.65 9.52
CA GLU A 191 6.18 -30.64 9.58
C GLU A 191 5.68 -32.01 10.07
N GLU A 192 4.88 -32.05 11.14
CA GLU A 192 4.28 -33.28 11.64
C GLU A 192 3.36 -33.97 10.61
N SER A 193 2.64 -33.19 9.80
CA SER A 193 1.79 -33.72 8.72
C SER A 193 2.62 -34.39 7.63
N LEU A 194 3.80 -33.84 7.30
CA LEU A 194 4.74 -34.45 6.36
C LEU A 194 5.32 -35.77 6.89
N MET A 195 5.42 -35.90 8.22
CA MET A 195 5.85 -37.13 8.90
C MET A 195 4.75 -38.19 9.01
N GLY A 196 3.56 -37.94 8.44
CA GLY A 196 2.46 -38.90 8.36
C GLY A 196 1.52 -38.91 9.58
N ARG A 197 1.63 -37.94 10.49
CA ARG A 197 0.66 -37.77 11.58
C ARG A 197 -0.72 -37.45 11.01
N GLN A 198 -1.73 -38.17 11.48
CA GLN A 198 -3.12 -37.84 11.16
C GLN A 198 -3.55 -36.61 11.95
N LEU A 199 -3.90 -35.55 11.23
CA LEU A 199 -4.36 -34.29 11.79
C LEU A 199 -5.90 -34.25 11.87
N SER A 200 -6.39 -33.73 12.98
CA SER A 200 -7.79 -33.34 13.14
C SER A 200 -8.20 -32.26 12.13
N ALA A 201 -9.50 -31.99 12.01
CA ALA A 201 -9.98 -30.92 11.13
C ALA A 201 -9.41 -29.54 11.51
N SER A 202 -9.32 -29.24 12.80
CA SER A 202 -8.76 -27.99 13.31
C SER A 202 -7.25 -27.86 13.02
N GLU A 203 -6.48 -28.93 13.24
CA GLU A 203 -5.04 -28.94 12.94
C GLU A 203 -4.76 -28.79 11.44
N ARG A 204 -5.61 -29.36 10.57
CA ARG A 204 -5.54 -29.12 9.13
C ARG A 204 -5.75 -27.65 8.77
N GLY A 205 -6.72 -26.99 9.41
CA GLY A 205 -6.92 -25.55 9.25
C GLY A 205 -5.68 -24.73 9.64
N TRP A 206 -4.98 -25.11 10.71
CA TRP A 206 -3.72 -24.45 11.10
C TRP A 206 -2.58 -24.69 10.11
N VAL A 207 -2.52 -25.87 9.49
CA VAL A 207 -1.57 -26.15 8.39
C VAL A 207 -1.89 -25.30 7.16
N GLU A 208 -3.16 -25.15 6.79
CA GLU A 208 -3.60 -24.28 5.69
C GLU A 208 -3.22 -22.82 5.97
N ASP A 209 -3.41 -22.35 7.21
CA ASP A 209 -2.96 -21.02 7.64
C ASP A 209 -1.45 -20.85 7.57
N TYR A 210 -0.67 -21.85 8.00
CA TYR A 210 0.78 -21.84 7.85
C TYR A 210 1.18 -21.72 6.38
N LEU A 211 0.61 -22.53 5.49
CA LEU A 211 0.92 -22.51 4.05
C LEU A 211 0.58 -21.17 3.40
N ARG A 212 -0.45 -20.48 3.89
CA ARG A 212 -0.82 -19.13 3.44
C ARG A 212 0.11 -18.05 4.01
N LEU A 213 0.48 -18.16 5.29
CA LEU A 213 1.24 -17.13 6.01
C LEU A 213 2.75 -17.24 5.81
N ALA A 214 3.32 -18.42 5.60
CA ALA A 214 4.77 -18.60 5.44
C ALA A 214 5.35 -17.82 4.25
N PRO A 215 4.77 -17.89 3.02
CA PRO A 215 5.23 -17.07 1.91
C PRO A 215 5.02 -15.56 2.16
N ARG A 216 3.94 -15.19 2.84
CA ARG A 216 3.65 -13.79 3.20
C ARG A 216 4.68 -13.24 4.18
N HIS A 217 5.04 -14.02 5.20
CA HIS A 217 6.06 -13.66 6.17
C HIS A 217 7.44 -13.51 5.52
N GLN A 218 7.79 -14.40 4.57
CA GLN A 218 9.03 -14.28 3.81
C GLN A 218 9.10 -12.97 3.00
N ARG A 219 8.01 -12.58 2.34
CA ARG A 219 7.94 -11.30 1.62
C ARG A 219 8.03 -10.11 2.55
N TYR A 220 7.37 -10.18 3.69
CA TYR A 220 7.46 -9.16 4.74
C TYR A 220 8.91 -8.96 5.20
N GLU A 221 9.59 -10.04 5.57
CA GLU A 221 11.00 -9.99 5.98
C GLU A 221 11.90 -9.43 4.89
N MET A 222 11.78 -9.95 3.66
CA MET A 222 12.60 -9.55 2.51
C MET A 222 12.48 -8.05 2.22
N HIS A 223 11.26 -7.53 2.12
CA HIS A 223 11.04 -6.12 1.81
C HIS A 223 11.42 -5.20 2.97
N LEU A 224 11.15 -5.61 4.21
CA LEU A 224 11.52 -4.81 5.37
C LEU A 224 13.03 -4.68 5.49
N LYS A 225 13.75 -5.80 5.28
CA LYS A 225 15.21 -5.80 5.23
C LYS A 225 15.75 -4.92 4.10
N ALA A 226 15.20 -5.04 2.88
CA ALA A 226 15.64 -4.24 1.74
C ALA A 226 15.44 -2.73 1.98
N ALA A 227 14.31 -2.33 2.57
CA ALA A 227 14.07 -0.93 2.94
C ALA A 227 15.07 -0.44 4.01
N ALA A 228 15.36 -1.28 5.01
CA ALA A 228 16.31 -0.96 6.06
C ALA A 228 17.75 -0.79 5.53
N GLU A 229 18.21 -1.72 4.70
CA GLU A 229 19.54 -1.68 4.07
C GLU A 229 19.68 -0.49 3.10
N ALA A 230 18.58 -0.08 2.46
CA ALA A 230 18.52 1.09 1.61
C ALA A 230 18.35 2.42 2.37
N GLY A 231 18.41 2.41 3.71
CA GLY A 231 18.49 3.61 4.54
C GLY A 231 17.16 4.14 5.08
N VAL A 232 16.07 3.37 5.02
CA VAL A 232 14.79 3.79 5.62
C VAL A 232 14.81 3.54 7.13
N ARG A 233 14.89 4.62 7.94
CA ARG A 233 15.00 4.55 9.40
C ARG A 233 13.89 3.72 10.07
N ALA A 234 12.63 3.96 9.71
CA ALA A 234 11.50 3.22 10.27
C ALA A 234 11.57 1.71 9.96
N ALA A 235 12.03 1.34 8.76
CA ALA A 235 12.21 -0.05 8.37
C ALA A 235 13.34 -0.72 9.18
N ALA A 236 14.45 -0.02 9.41
CA ALA A 236 15.55 -0.53 10.21
C ALA A 236 15.13 -0.79 11.67
N LEU A 237 14.34 0.12 12.26
CA LEU A 237 13.78 -0.08 13.60
C LEU A 237 12.85 -1.30 13.65
N GLU A 238 11.89 -1.38 12.73
CA GLU A 238 10.92 -2.49 12.70
C GLU A 238 11.64 -3.83 12.44
N TYR A 239 12.60 -3.88 11.52
CA TYR A 239 13.37 -5.09 11.24
C TYR A 239 14.18 -5.54 12.45
N GLY A 240 14.89 -4.61 13.08
CA GLY A 240 15.68 -4.87 14.27
C GLY A 240 14.86 -5.38 15.45
N THR A 241 13.63 -4.87 15.60
CA THR A 241 12.72 -5.26 16.68
C THR A 241 12.02 -6.59 16.40
N VAL A 242 11.41 -6.74 15.22
CA VAL A 242 10.57 -7.90 14.89
C VAL A 242 11.39 -9.15 14.62
N PHE A 243 12.58 -9.02 14.03
CA PHE A 243 13.46 -10.14 13.70
C PHE A 243 14.64 -10.28 14.65
N GLU A 244 14.62 -9.54 15.78
CA GLU A 244 15.63 -9.59 16.84
C GLU A 244 17.06 -9.40 16.30
N ARG A 245 17.26 -8.31 15.54
CA ARG A 245 18.54 -7.93 14.92
C ARG A 245 19.07 -6.63 15.51
N PRO A 246 19.82 -6.65 16.63
CA PRO A 246 20.32 -5.45 17.30
C PRO A 246 21.15 -4.52 16.40
N GLU A 247 21.84 -5.07 15.40
CA GLU A 247 22.61 -4.32 14.42
C GLU A 247 21.74 -3.36 13.58
N PHE A 248 20.47 -3.70 13.35
CA PHE A 248 19.51 -2.85 12.65
C PHE A 248 18.90 -1.78 13.57
N ILE A 249 18.80 -2.04 14.88
CA ILE A 249 18.45 -1.01 15.87
C ILE A 249 19.54 0.06 15.90
N ALA A 250 20.81 -0.35 15.98
CA ALA A 250 21.95 0.56 15.91
C ALA A 250 22.05 1.29 14.55
N LEU A 251 21.60 0.65 13.45
CA LEU A 251 21.47 1.31 12.16
C LEU A 251 20.39 2.41 12.19
N ALA A 252 19.20 2.13 12.74
CA ALA A 252 18.12 3.10 12.88
C ALA A 252 18.53 4.33 13.71
N GLU A 253 19.36 4.15 14.75
CA GLU A 253 19.90 5.26 15.56
C GLU A 253 20.80 6.22 14.78
N ARG A 254 21.41 5.77 13.67
CA ARG A 254 22.36 6.54 12.83
C ARG A 254 21.73 7.11 11.56
N LEU A 255 20.73 6.43 10.99
CA LEU A 255 20.03 6.90 9.80
C LEU A 255 19.26 8.18 10.08
N ASP A 256 18.91 8.94 9.05
CA ASP A 256 17.97 10.07 9.12
C ASP A 256 16.56 9.68 8.64
N GLY A 257 15.55 10.47 9.01
CA GLY A 257 14.17 10.28 8.56
C GLY A 257 13.14 10.04 9.66
N GLU A 258 11.88 9.93 9.27
CA GLU A 258 10.76 9.72 10.19
C GLU A 258 10.83 8.35 10.87
N VAL A 259 10.61 8.35 12.19
CA VAL A 259 10.55 7.16 13.04
C VAL A 259 9.80 7.50 14.32
N ASP A 260 9.21 6.50 14.98
CA ASP A 260 8.47 6.69 16.23
C ASP A 260 9.49 6.92 17.35
N PRO A 261 9.58 8.15 17.90
CA PRO A 261 10.57 8.46 18.92
C PRO A 261 10.36 7.65 20.20
N GLU A 262 9.11 7.29 20.54
CA GLU A 262 8.83 6.45 21.71
C GLU A 262 9.35 5.03 21.50
N GLN A 263 9.14 4.44 20.32
CA GLN A 263 9.71 3.13 20.02
C GLN A 263 11.24 3.16 20.01
N MET A 264 11.84 4.17 19.38
CA MET A 264 13.30 4.36 19.41
C MET A 264 13.82 4.48 20.85
N ALA A 265 13.13 5.22 21.72
CA ALA A 265 13.51 5.36 23.12
C ALA A 265 13.43 4.04 23.90
N ARG A 266 12.47 3.16 23.58
CA ARG A 266 12.31 1.85 24.23
C ARG A 266 13.44 0.89 23.87
N VAL A 267 13.91 0.93 22.62
CA VAL A 267 14.96 0.01 22.12
C VAL A 267 16.36 0.63 22.13
N ALA A 268 16.50 1.88 22.60
CA ALA A 268 17.75 2.62 22.60
C ALA A 268 18.86 1.88 23.34
N THR A 269 20.05 1.87 22.76
CA THR A 269 21.22 1.15 23.29
C THR A 269 21.87 1.83 24.49
N SER A 270 21.52 3.09 24.79
CA SER A 270 22.03 3.86 25.93
C SER A 270 21.01 4.84 26.49
N LEU A 271 21.21 5.26 27.76
CA LEU A 271 20.37 6.26 28.42
C LEU A 271 20.44 7.63 27.74
N GLU A 272 21.60 8.01 27.20
CA GLU A 272 21.75 9.28 26.46
C GLU A 272 20.93 9.29 25.17
N LEU A 273 20.95 8.18 24.42
CA LEU A 273 20.14 8.03 23.21
C LEU A 273 18.65 7.98 23.53
N ARG A 274 18.27 7.27 24.60
CA ARG A 274 16.89 7.27 25.09
C ARG A 274 16.41 8.68 25.42
N ALA A 275 17.21 9.46 26.14
CA ALA A 275 16.89 10.85 26.48
C ALA A 275 16.90 11.79 25.26
N ARG A 276 17.61 11.44 24.19
CA ARG A 276 17.58 12.19 22.92
C ARG A 276 16.26 12.01 22.18
N TRP A 277 15.66 10.83 22.21
CA TRP A 277 14.40 10.55 21.52
C TRP A 277 13.15 11.05 22.25
N LEU A 278 13.24 11.29 23.55
CA LEU A 278 12.14 11.77 24.38
C LEU A 278 12.13 13.30 24.59
N ARG A 279 13.03 14.02 23.91
CA ARG A 279 13.14 15.49 23.92
C ARG A 279 12.55 16.07 22.65
#